data_AF-F8PTZ0-F1
#
_entry.id   AF-F8PTZ0-F1
#
_cell.length_a   1.000
_cell.length_b   1.000
_cell.length_c   1.000
_cell.angle_alpha   90.00
_cell.angle_beta   90.00
_cell.angle_gamma   90.00
#
_symmetry.space_group_name_H-M   'P 1'
#
loop_
_entity.id
_entity.type
_entity.pdbx_description
1 polymer ?
#
loop_
_entity_poly.entity_id
_entity_poly.type
_entity_poly.pdbx_seq_one_letter_code
_entity_poly.pdbx_strand_id
1 'polypeptide(L)'
;MASPVYLPPATISLLQATQGDADVVRYLSAAGLVILLYDHLLTFADEVALIWTSSRSFAKYLYLMNRYLVPQVLIVTAYQMCGFSGYQFTDERCRVLLSISSILAIISISIANLLVLIRVAMLWDNDRSIVFLLSAGFLASFSVTISMMALTLYRTWYGIEYSTIAKMCAVTNTSPALIAVWAAPLLFELVVLAFTVVNAIARPRRANLMLVKALRRDGIMFFIAIACLRILNLALAATRKSALVLLAVYFVWSMVTLILNRSLLNLRRADVLEALRQAPPLDPRSMSPFGALPNADELPDVEYELEERRVPKASWLDSKRKPNPPSRGPQRTQSDDALQWDWKANYT
;
A
#
# COMPACT_ATOMS: atom_id res chain seq x y z
N MET A 1 23.21 -6.03 52.81
CA MET A 1 22.64 -6.96 51.80
C MET A 1 21.14 -6.74 51.79
N ALA A 2 20.51 -6.55 50.63
CA ALA A 2 19.05 -6.58 50.55
C ALA A 2 18.59 -8.04 50.60
N SER A 3 17.61 -8.36 51.45
CA SER A 3 17.05 -9.70 51.52
C SER A 3 16.38 -10.07 50.19
N PRO A 4 16.46 -11.33 49.73
CA PRO A 4 15.79 -11.75 48.50
C PRO A 4 14.27 -11.56 48.63
N VAL A 5 13.68 -10.79 47.72
CA VAL A 5 12.24 -10.56 47.67
C VAL A 5 11.57 -11.82 47.11
N TYR A 6 10.99 -12.64 48.00
CA TYR A 6 10.19 -13.79 47.60
C TYR A 6 8.84 -13.32 47.05
N LEU A 7 8.73 -13.30 45.71
CA LEU A 7 7.47 -13.05 45.02
C LEU A 7 6.58 -14.30 45.08
N PRO A 8 5.26 -14.17 45.28
CA PRO A 8 4.32 -15.29 45.21
C PRO A 8 4.37 -15.99 43.84
N PRO A 9 4.18 -17.32 43.75
CA PRO A 9 4.20 -18.05 42.48
C PRO A 9 3.20 -17.51 41.45
N ALA A 10 2.03 -17.05 41.90
CA ALA A 10 1.02 -16.40 41.04
C ALA A 10 1.51 -15.06 40.44
N THR A 11 2.32 -14.31 41.18
CA THR A 11 2.93 -13.06 40.68
C THR A 11 4.00 -13.37 39.63
N ILE A 12 4.79 -14.42 39.84
CA ILE A 12 5.80 -14.88 38.87
C ILE A 12 5.15 -15.31 37.56
N SER A 13 4.07 -16.10 37.60
CA SER A 13 3.37 -16.53 36.37
C SER A 13 2.69 -15.37 35.63
N LEU A 14 2.15 -14.38 36.35
CA LEU A 14 1.59 -13.16 35.75
C LEU A 14 2.66 -12.31 35.05
N LEU A 15 3.84 -12.15 35.67
CA LEU A 15 4.98 -11.45 35.08
C LEU A 15 5.48 -12.16 33.81
N GLN A 16 5.58 -13.49 33.83
CA GLN A 16 5.95 -14.29 32.66
C GLN A 16 4.94 -14.13 31.52
N ALA A 17 3.64 -14.16 31.81
CA ALA A 17 2.59 -13.95 30.80
C ALA A 17 2.67 -12.54 30.19
N THR A 18 2.85 -11.51 31.02
CA THR A 18 2.98 -10.11 30.57
C THR A 18 4.22 -9.89 29.71
N GLN A 19 5.34 -10.54 30.06
CA GLN A 19 6.56 -10.51 29.25
C GLN A 19 6.37 -11.21 27.90
N GLY A 20 5.71 -12.37 27.89
CA GLY A 20 5.37 -13.09 26.66
C GLY A 20 4.51 -12.25 25.71
N ASP A 21 3.42 -11.67 26.21
CA ASP A 21 2.55 -10.76 25.45
C ASP A 21 3.35 -9.58 24.86
N ALA A 22 4.23 -8.97 25.65
CA ALA A 22 5.09 -7.85 25.22
C ALA A 22 6.09 -8.25 24.11
N ASP A 23 6.66 -9.45 24.17
CA ASP A 23 7.60 -9.92 23.15
C ASP A 23 6.88 -10.30 21.84
N VAL A 24 5.66 -10.86 21.90
CA VAL A 24 4.85 -11.06 20.68
C VAL A 24 4.49 -9.72 20.02
N VAL A 25 4.13 -8.68 20.79
CA VAL A 25 3.89 -7.31 20.28
C VAL A 25 5.11 -6.82 19.51
N ARG A 26 6.31 -6.97 20.07
CA ARG A 26 7.59 -6.55 19.47
C ARG A 26 7.86 -7.26 18.16
N TYR A 27 7.87 -8.59 18.16
CA TYR A 27 8.21 -9.37 16.97
C TYR A 27 7.21 -9.15 15.84
N LEU A 28 5.91 -9.05 16.14
CA LEU A 28 4.90 -8.79 15.10
C LEU A 28 5.02 -7.36 14.56
N SER A 29 5.23 -6.35 15.41
CA SER A 29 5.45 -4.97 14.98
C SER A 29 6.72 -4.83 14.12
N ALA A 30 7.80 -5.51 14.52
CA ALA A 30 9.05 -5.55 13.76
C ALA A 30 8.87 -6.26 12.42
N ALA A 31 8.16 -7.39 12.37
CA ALA A 31 7.84 -8.08 11.11
C ALA A 31 7.01 -7.19 10.17
N GLY A 32 6.01 -6.49 10.69
CA GLY A 32 5.21 -5.52 9.93
C GLY A 32 6.07 -4.40 9.33
N LEU A 33 6.95 -3.81 10.15
CA LEU A 33 7.88 -2.76 9.71
C LEU A 33 8.89 -3.28 8.67
N VAL A 34 9.50 -4.45 8.87
CA VAL A 34 10.45 -5.03 7.92
C VAL A 34 9.78 -5.29 6.57
N ILE A 35 8.56 -5.85 6.57
CA ILE A 35 7.80 -6.10 5.34
C ILE A 35 7.44 -4.77 4.64
N LEU A 36 7.05 -3.74 5.38
CA LEU A 36 6.78 -2.40 4.82
C LEU A 36 8.03 -1.77 4.20
N LEU A 37 9.18 -1.81 4.89
CA LEU A 37 10.44 -1.25 4.39
C LEU A 37 10.96 -2.02 3.17
N TYR A 38 10.89 -3.34 3.20
CA TYR A 38 11.25 -4.18 2.06
C TYR A 38 10.38 -3.88 0.84
N ASP A 39 9.07 -3.73 1.02
CA ASP A 39 8.16 -3.32 -0.06
C ASP A 39 8.46 -1.91 -0.59
N HIS A 40 8.79 -0.98 0.31
CA HIS A 40 9.13 0.39 -0.04
C HIS A 40 10.38 0.44 -0.94
N LEU A 41 11.40 -0.40 -0.66
CA LEU A 41 12.59 -0.54 -1.50
C LEU A 41 12.27 -1.17 -2.86
N LEU A 42 11.51 -2.28 -2.88
CA LEU A 42 11.13 -2.96 -4.12
C LEU A 42 10.32 -2.06 -5.07
N THR A 43 9.48 -1.19 -4.52
CA THR A 43 8.58 -0.32 -5.29
C THR A 43 9.11 1.10 -5.48
N PHE A 44 10.38 1.38 -5.13
CA PHE A 44 10.95 2.72 -5.24
C PHE A 44 11.22 3.14 -6.70
N ALA A 45 11.71 2.23 -7.55
CA ALA A 45 11.90 2.51 -8.98
C ALA A 45 10.56 2.87 -9.66
N ASP A 46 9.52 2.09 -9.40
CA ASP A 46 8.14 2.38 -9.84
C ASP A 46 7.62 3.73 -9.31
N GLU A 47 7.95 4.10 -8.07
CA GLU A 47 7.56 5.38 -7.49
C GLU A 47 8.17 6.56 -8.25
N VAL A 48 9.47 6.50 -8.52
CA VAL A 48 10.19 7.54 -9.27
C VAL A 48 9.62 7.63 -10.69
N ALA A 49 9.49 6.50 -11.40
CA ALA A 49 8.99 6.46 -12.77
C ALA A 49 7.53 6.90 -12.93
N LEU A 50 6.63 6.51 -12.01
CA LEU A 50 5.18 6.72 -12.17
C LEU A 50 4.61 7.91 -11.38
N ILE A 51 5.26 8.31 -10.28
CA ILE A 51 4.75 9.34 -9.36
C ILE A 51 5.59 10.62 -9.44
N TRP A 52 6.92 10.53 -9.47
CA TRP A 52 7.78 11.73 -9.39
C TRP A 52 7.75 12.55 -10.68
N THR A 53 7.72 11.89 -11.83
CA THR A 53 7.56 12.44 -13.19
C THR A 53 6.18 13.07 -13.44
N SER A 54 5.10 12.46 -12.93
CA SER A 54 3.71 12.90 -13.16
C SER A 54 3.45 14.33 -12.63
N SER A 55 2.49 15.05 -13.22
CA SER A 55 2.28 16.48 -12.90
C SER A 55 1.94 16.74 -11.43
N ARG A 56 2.06 18.00 -10.99
CA ARG A 56 1.63 18.39 -9.64
C ARG A 56 0.12 18.14 -9.49
N SER A 57 -0.26 17.48 -8.39
CA SER A 57 -1.63 17.09 -8.08
C SER A 57 -1.79 16.85 -6.58
N PHE A 58 -3.02 16.98 -6.09
CA PHE A 58 -3.31 16.77 -4.67
C PHE A 58 -3.06 15.32 -4.23
N ALA A 59 -3.47 14.33 -5.03
CA ALA A 59 -3.26 12.92 -4.71
C ALA A 59 -1.78 12.52 -4.67
N LYS A 60 -0.92 13.11 -5.52
CA LYS A 60 0.54 12.90 -5.48
C LYS A 60 1.14 13.30 -4.14
N TYR A 61 0.83 14.50 -3.65
CA TYR A 61 1.36 14.97 -2.37
C TYR A 61 0.82 14.16 -1.18
N LEU A 62 -0.48 13.83 -1.17
CA LEU A 62 -1.07 12.95 -0.16
C LEU A 62 -0.39 11.57 -0.14
N TYR A 63 -0.20 10.95 -1.30
CA TYR A 63 0.46 9.67 -1.45
C TYR A 63 1.89 9.70 -0.90
N LEU A 64 2.72 10.64 -1.36
CA LEU A 64 4.10 10.79 -0.92
C LEU A 64 4.16 11.04 0.59
N MET A 65 3.33 11.96 1.10
CA MET A 65 3.28 12.26 2.53
C MET A 65 2.99 11.00 3.36
N ASN A 66 1.97 10.22 3.01
CA ASN A 66 1.66 8.98 3.74
C ASN A 66 2.75 7.91 3.56
N ARG A 67 3.31 7.77 2.35
CA ARG A 67 4.33 6.77 2.01
C ARG A 67 5.63 6.96 2.80
N TYR A 68 6.05 8.19 3.07
CA TYR A 68 7.26 8.47 3.87
C TYR A 68 6.99 8.68 5.36
N LEU A 69 5.85 9.27 5.75
CA LEU A 69 5.52 9.52 7.16
C LEU A 69 5.35 8.22 7.95
N VAL A 70 4.63 7.22 7.41
CA VAL A 70 4.30 6.01 8.16
C VAL A 70 5.55 5.17 8.52
N PRO A 71 6.47 4.86 7.60
CA PRO A 71 7.72 4.18 7.96
C PRO A 71 8.53 4.93 9.01
N GLN A 72 8.61 6.27 8.93
CA GLN A 72 9.33 7.08 9.92
C GLN A 72 8.74 6.92 11.33
N VAL A 73 7.42 7.05 11.48
CA VAL A 73 6.76 6.87 12.78
C VAL A 73 6.95 5.45 13.30
N LEU A 74 6.79 4.43 12.45
CA LEU A 74 6.96 3.03 12.85
C LEU A 74 8.42 2.69 13.23
N ILE A 75 9.43 3.25 12.56
CA ILE A 75 10.85 3.12 12.95
C ILE A 75 11.08 3.71 14.33
N VAL A 76 10.60 4.94 14.57
CA VAL A 76 10.74 5.63 15.86
C VAL A 76 10.07 4.82 16.97
N THR A 77 8.82 4.40 16.78
CA THR A 77 8.10 3.54 17.72
C THR A 77 8.84 2.21 17.96
N ALA A 78 9.28 1.51 16.92
CA ALA A 78 9.97 0.22 17.04
C ALA A 78 11.27 0.36 17.84
N TYR A 79 12.07 1.41 17.58
CA TYR A 79 13.30 1.71 18.33
C TYR A 79 13.07 1.95 19.82
N GLN A 80 11.92 2.54 20.18
CA GLN A 80 11.59 2.87 21.57
C GLN A 80 10.98 1.69 22.32
N MET A 81 10.23 0.84 21.62
CA MET A 81 9.50 -0.29 22.20
C MET A 81 10.29 -1.60 22.20
N CYS A 82 11.41 -1.69 21.46
CA CYS A 82 12.22 -2.91 21.34
C CYS A 82 12.89 -3.35 22.66
N GLY A 83 13.08 -2.45 23.62
CA GLY A 83 13.76 -2.75 24.90
C GLY A 83 15.27 -2.96 24.82
N PHE A 84 15.88 -2.86 23.63
CA PHE A 84 17.32 -3.02 23.40
C PHE A 84 18.11 -1.71 23.47
N SER A 85 17.44 -0.56 23.40
CA SER A 85 18.08 0.77 23.38
C SER A 85 18.79 1.16 24.70
N GLY A 86 18.60 0.39 25.77
CA GLY A 86 19.10 0.70 27.13
C GLY A 86 18.45 1.92 27.78
N TYR A 87 17.62 2.67 27.05
CA TYR A 87 17.02 3.92 27.49
C TYR A 87 15.73 3.68 28.26
N GLN A 88 15.67 4.20 29.49
CA GLN A 88 14.45 4.22 30.30
C GLN A 88 13.68 5.53 30.06
N PHE A 89 12.43 5.42 29.61
CA PHE A 89 11.58 6.59 29.40
C PHE A 89 10.93 7.01 30.73
N THR A 90 10.71 8.31 30.89
CA THR A 90 9.79 8.81 31.91
C THR A 90 8.34 8.69 31.41
N ASP A 91 7.37 8.60 32.32
CA ASP A 91 5.96 8.43 31.95
C ASP A 91 5.46 9.58 31.08
N GLU A 92 5.90 10.82 31.33
CA GLU A 92 5.59 11.97 30.48
C GLU A 92 6.12 11.81 29.05
N ARG A 93 7.33 11.23 28.88
CA ARG A 93 7.85 10.94 27.53
C ARG A 93 7.01 9.85 26.85
N CYS A 94 6.56 8.83 27.58
CA CYS A 94 5.64 7.82 27.04
C CYS A 94 4.28 8.41 26.64
N ARG A 95 3.70 9.31 27.44
CA ARG A 95 2.45 10.02 27.15
C ARG A 95 2.55 10.85 25.88
N VAL A 96 3.59 11.70 25.78
CA VAL A 96 3.87 12.52 24.61
C VAL A 96 4.06 11.63 23.38
N LEU A 97 4.84 10.55 23.51
CA LEU A 97 5.13 9.64 22.41
C LEU A 97 3.88 8.96 21.84
N LEU A 98 3.09 8.30 22.69
CA LEU A 98 1.89 7.59 22.25
C LEU A 98 0.84 8.57 21.73
N SER A 99 0.77 9.79 22.27
CA SER A 99 -0.12 10.85 21.77
C SER A 99 0.27 11.29 20.36
N ILE A 100 1.55 11.63 20.12
CA ILE A 100 2.06 12.00 18.80
C ILE A 100 1.85 10.86 17.80
N SER A 101 2.21 9.63 18.18
CA SER A 101 2.03 8.44 17.34
C SER A 101 0.56 8.22 16.97
N SER A 102 -0.36 8.43 17.92
CA SER A 102 -1.81 8.31 17.69
C SER A 102 -2.36 9.39 16.76
N ILE A 103 -1.87 10.63 16.88
CA ILE A 103 -2.24 11.75 15.99
C ILE A 103 -1.75 11.49 14.56
N LEU A 104 -0.48 11.08 14.40
CA LEU A 104 0.10 10.75 13.10
C LEU A 104 -0.58 9.52 12.45
N ALA A 105 -1.00 8.54 13.25
CA ALA A 105 -1.83 7.42 12.78
C ALA A 105 -3.19 7.89 12.25
N ILE A 106 -3.88 8.81 12.93
CA ILE A 106 -5.15 9.37 12.44
C ILE A 106 -4.94 10.17 11.16
N ILE A 107 -3.89 10.97 11.06
CA ILE A 107 -3.53 11.70 9.84
C ILE A 107 -3.31 10.71 8.69
N SER A 108 -2.51 9.66 8.90
CA SER A 108 -2.28 8.59 7.92
C SER A 108 -3.57 7.90 7.47
N ILE A 109 -4.44 7.51 8.40
CA ILE A 109 -5.74 6.87 8.11
C ILE A 109 -6.64 7.81 7.30
N SER A 110 -6.64 9.11 7.62
CA SER A 110 -7.43 10.12 6.91
C SER A 110 -6.93 10.32 5.48
N ILE A 111 -5.62 10.35 5.27
CA ILE A 111 -5.01 10.40 3.93
C ILE A 111 -5.39 9.16 3.12
N ALA A 112 -5.29 7.96 3.71
CA ALA A 112 -5.66 6.71 3.06
C ALA A 112 -7.13 6.70 2.60
N ASN A 113 -8.04 7.09 3.50
CA ASN A 113 -9.47 7.21 3.21
C ASN A 113 -9.79 8.27 2.15
N LEU A 114 -9.04 9.38 2.13
CA LEU A 114 -9.21 10.44 1.13
C LEU A 114 -8.70 10.02 -0.26
N LEU A 115 -7.56 9.33 -0.34
CA LEU A 115 -7.05 8.72 -1.58
C LEU A 115 -8.03 7.66 -2.14
N VAL A 116 -8.61 6.86 -1.25
CA VAL A 116 -9.68 5.91 -1.55
C VAL A 116 -10.95 6.61 -2.07
N LEU A 117 -11.37 7.71 -1.45
CA LEU A 117 -12.52 8.51 -1.90
C LEU A 117 -12.27 9.07 -3.31
N ILE A 118 -11.11 9.69 -3.55
CA ILE A 118 -10.72 10.21 -4.87
C ILE A 118 -10.79 9.11 -5.93
N ARG A 119 -10.30 7.89 -5.62
CA ARG A 119 -10.38 6.73 -6.51
C ARG A 119 -11.82 6.38 -6.90
N VAL A 120 -12.74 6.38 -5.93
CA VAL A 120 -14.14 6.01 -6.19
C VAL A 120 -14.95 7.15 -6.82
N ALA A 121 -14.60 8.40 -6.57
CA ALA A 121 -15.18 9.56 -7.26
C ALA A 121 -15.03 9.45 -8.78
N MET A 122 -13.82 9.16 -9.29
CA MET A 122 -13.59 8.99 -10.73
C MET A 122 -14.17 7.69 -11.28
N LEU A 123 -14.28 6.63 -10.46
CA LEU A 123 -14.94 5.38 -10.84
C LEU A 123 -16.45 5.59 -11.13
N TRP A 124 -17.05 6.59 -10.48
CA TRP A 124 -18.41 7.08 -10.72
C TRP A 124 -18.45 8.31 -11.66
N ASP A 125 -17.43 8.49 -12.50
CA ASP A 125 -17.31 9.56 -13.49
C ASP A 125 -17.49 10.99 -12.89
N ASN A 126 -17.12 11.16 -11.60
CA ASN A 126 -17.32 12.36 -10.78
C ASN A 126 -18.78 12.83 -10.63
N ASP A 127 -19.74 11.90 -10.54
CA ASP A 127 -21.12 12.21 -10.17
C ASP A 127 -21.18 13.01 -8.85
N ARG A 128 -21.76 14.21 -8.90
CA ARG A 128 -21.76 15.16 -7.78
C ARG A 128 -22.51 14.62 -6.56
N SER A 129 -23.52 13.79 -6.75
CA SER A 129 -24.32 13.20 -5.67
C SER A 129 -23.52 12.15 -4.92
N ILE A 130 -22.83 11.28 -5.66
CA ILE A 130 -21.93 10.26 -5.11
C ILE A 130 -20.74 10.92 -4.40
N VAL A 131 -20.11 11.91 -5.02
CA VAL A 131 -18.98 12.64 -4.43
C VAL A 131 -19.41 13.38 -3.16
N PHE A 132 -20.57 14.04 -3.15
CA PHE A 132 -21.12 14.68 -1.95
C PHE A 132 -21.38 13.67 -0.83
N LEU A 133 -22.05 12.55 -1.13
CA LEU A 133 -22.37 11.51 -0.16
C LEU A 133 -21.10 10.90 0.46
N LEU A 134 -20.11 10.54 -0.35
CA LEU A 134 -18.84 9.99 0.12
C LEU A 134 -18.02 11.02 0.90
N SER A 135 -18.05 12.30 0.51
CA SER A 135 -17.37 13.38 1.24
C SER A 135 -18.01 13.65 2.60
N ALA A 136 -19.34 13.65 2.68
CA ALA A 136 -20.08 13.75 3.95
C ALA A 136 -19.79 12.54 4.85
N GLY A 137 -19.78 11.32 4.31
CA GLY A 137 -19.41 10.11 5.03
C GLY A 137 -17.97 10.12 5.55
N PHE A 138 -17.02 10.61 4.75
CA PHE A 138 -15.62 10.79 5.15
C PHE A 138 -15.50 11.79 6.31
N LEU A 139 -16.14 12.97 6.20
CA LEU A 139 -16.10 14.00 7.24
C LEU A 139 -16.75 13.50 8.55
N ALA A 140 -17.86 12.77 8.47
CA ALA A 140 -18.49 12.16 9.64
C ALA A 140 -17.57 11.12 10.29
N SER A 141 -17.00 10.20 9.50
CA SER A 141 -16.05 9.18 9.99
C SER A 141 -14.82 9.82 10.64
N PHE A 142 -14.23 10.83 10.00
CA PHE A 142 -13.07 11.55 10.53
C PHE A 142 -13.41 12.26 11.85
N SER A 143 -14.54 12.96 11.91
CA SER A 143 -15.01 13.67 13.11
C SER A 143 -15.26 12.73 14.30
N VAL A 144 -15.84 11.55 14.06
CA VAL A 144 -15.98 10.51 15.10
C VAL A 144 -14.60 9.99 15.52
N THR A 145 -13.72 9.68 14.58
CA THR A 145 -12.38 9.12 14.85
C THR A 145 -11.54 10.06 15.72
N ILE A 146 -11.45 11.35 15.35
CA ILE A 146 -10.66 12.34 16.10
C ILE A 146 -11.25 12.61 17.49
N SER A 147 -12.58 12.74 17.60
CA SER A 147 -13.26 12.99 18.89
C SER A 147 -13.13 11.81 19.85
N MET A 148 -13.28 10.58 19.35
CA MET A 148 -13.17 9.37 20.16
C MET A 148 -11.72 9.04 20.53
N MET A 149 -10.73 9.43 19.70
CA MET A 149 -9.32 9.37 20.10
C MET A 149 -9.00 10.41 21.17
N ALA A 150 -9.44 11.66 21.03
CA ALA A 150 -9.24 12.68 22.05
C ALA A 150 -9.84 12.24 23.41
N LEU A 151 -11.05 11.68 23.39
CA LEU A 151 -11.68 11.09 24.58
C LEU A 151 -10.92 9.87 25.12
N THR A 152 -10.31 9.07 24.26
CA THR A 152 -9.46 7.94 24.66
C THR A 152 -8.21 8.45 25.36
N LEU A 153 -7.41 9.31 24.72
CA LEU A 153 -6.19 9.89 25.28
C LEU A 153 -6.45 10.61 26.60
N TYR A 154 -7.54 11.37 26.71
CA TYR A 154 -7.94 12.02 27.98
C TYR A 154 -8.22 11.00 29.09
N ARG A 155 -9.00 9.95 28.81
CA ARG A 155 -9.35 8.91 29.80
C ARG A 155 -8.17 8.01 30.19
N THR A 156 -7.22 7.80 29.29
CA THR A 156 -6.06 6.92 29.52
C THR A 156 -4.78 7.68 29.89
N TRP A 157 -4.80 9.01 29.98
CA TRP A 157 -3.61 9.86 30.17
C TRP A 157 -2.72 9.40 31.33
N TYR A 158 -3.31 9.26 32.52
CA TYR A 158 -2.60 8.80 33.73
C TYR A 158 -2.30 7.29 33.73
N GLY A 159 -2.90 6.52 32.82
CA GLY A 159 -2.63 5.10 32.62
C GLY A 159 -1.59 4.80 31.54
N ILE A 160 -0.92 5.82 31.00
CA ILE A 160 0.25 5.65 30.13
C ILE A 160 1.51 5.86 30.98
N GLU A 161 2.31 4.80 31.08
CA GLU A 161 3.50 4.70 31.93
C GLU A 161 4.59 3.84 31.27
N TYR A 162 5.84 3.98 31.73
CA TYR A 162 6.95 3.14 31.27
C TYR A 162 7.03 1.85 32.08
N SER A 163 6.76 0.71 31.45
CA SER A 163 6.95 -0.60 32.09
C SER A 163 8.44 -0.94 32.11
N THR A 164 9.04 -0.97 33.29
CA THR A 164 10.44 -1.38 33.50
C THR A 164 10.66 -2.87 33.25
N ILE A 165 9.65 -3.70 33.51
CA ILE A 165 9.63 -5.15 33.23
C ILE A 165 9.63 -5.37 31.72
N ALA A 166 8.59 -4.87 31.04
CA ALA A 166 8.43 -5.04 29.61
C ALA A 166 9.36 -4.13 28.79
N LYS A 167 10.12 -3.22 29.41
CA LYS A 167 11.02 -2.22 28.78
C LYS A 167 10.38 -1.47 27.60
N MET A 168 9.16 -0.99 27.79
CA MET A 168 8.38 -0.29 26.77
C MET A 168 7.32 0.63 27.41
N CYS A 169 6.82 1.61 26.66
CA CYS A 169 5.66 2.40 27.07
C CYS A 169 4.41 1.53 27.02
N ALA A 170 3.71 1.37 28.13
CA ALA A 170 2.51 0.56 28.24
C ALA A 170 1.28 1.42 28.52
N VAL A 171 0.10 0.87 28.22
CA VAL A 171 -1.19 1.46 28.61
C VAL A 171 -1.86 0.50 29.59
N THR A 172 -2.07 0.91 30.83
CA THR A 172 -2.68 0.09 31.89
C THR A 172 -4.19 0.05 31.78
N ASN A 173 -4.81 1.17 31.39
CA ASN A 173 -6.26 1.33 31.29
C ASN A 173 -6.71 1.50 29.83
N THR A 174 -7.72 0.73 29.39
CA THR A 174 -8.31 0.88 28.05
C THR A 174 -9.65 1.60 28.09
N SER A 175 -9.92 2.46 27.10
CA SER A 175 -11.20 3.17 26.96
C SER A 175 -12.11 2.47 25.94
N PRO A 176 -13.41 2.29 26.20
CA PRO A 176 -14.35 1.76 25.21
C PRO A 176 -14.50 2.68 23.99
N ALA A 177 -14.13 3.97 24.10
CA ALA A 177 -14.10 4.90 22.97
C ALA A 177 -13.12 4.45 21.86
N LEU A 178 -12.10 3.65 22.19
CA LEU A 178 -11.18 3.08 21.22
C LEU A 178 -11.87 2.14 20.22
N ILE A 179 -12.98 1.51 20.60
CA ILE A 179 -13.79 0.69 19.68
C ILE A 179 -14.36 1.58 18.54
N ALA A 180 -14.85 2.77 18.89
CA ALA A 180 -15.39 3.73 17.92
C ALA A 180 -14.31 4.31 16.99
N VAL A 181 -13.07 4.48 17.48
CA VAL A 181 -11.90 4.89 16.67
C VAL A 181 -11.64 3.94 15.51
N TRP A 182 -11.84 2.63 15.69
CA TRP A 182 -11.66 1.63 14.62
C TRP A 182 -12.93 1.37 13.82
N ALA A 183 -14.10 1.42 14.47
CA ALA A 183 -15.38 1.16 13.82
C ALA A 183 -15.79 2.23 12.81
N ALA A 184 -15.52 3.52 13.07
CA ALA A 184 -15.91 4.60 12.16
C ALA A 184 -15.19 4.54 10.79
N PRO A 185 -13.83 4.43 10.72
CA PRO A 185 -13.14 4.23 9.45
C PRO A 185 -13.56 2.94 8.74
N LEU A 186 -13.74 1.83 9.47
CA LEU A 186 -14.20 0.57 8.89
C LEU A 186 -15.59 0.72 8.23
N LEU A 187 -16.55 1.38 8.89
CA LEU A 187 -17.88 1.59 8.33
C LEU A 187 -17.81 2.43 7.05
N PHE A 188 -16.98 3.47 7.02
CA PHE A 188 -16.74 4.26 5.81
C PHE A 188 -16.11 3.42 4.69
N GLU A 189 -15.06 2.65 4.97
CA GLU A 189 -14.41 1.76 4.02
C GLU A 189 -15.39 0.70 3.45
N LEU A 190 -16.29 0.15 4.28
CA LEU A 190 -17.35 -0.77 3.84
C LEU A 190 -18.38 -0.12 2.92
N VAL A 191 -18.78 1.14 3.19
CA VAL A 191 -19.62 1.92 2.28
C VAL A 191 -18.90 2.13 0.94
N VAL A 192 -17.64 2.56 0.96
CA VAL A 192 -16.86 2.78 -0.26
C VAL A 192 -16.66 1.48 -1.07
N LEU A 193 -16.44 0.35 -0.40
CA LEU A 193 -16.41 -0.98 -1.03
C LEU A 193 -17.76 -1.33 -1.66
N ALA A 194 -18.88 -1.08 -0.99
CA ALA A 194 -20.21 -1.32 -1.55
C ALA A 194 -20.44 -0.48 -2.82
N PHE A 195 -20.14 0.82 -2.80
CA PHE A 195 -20.21 1.68 -4.00
C PHE A 195 -19.28 1.21 -5.13
N THR A 196 -18.10 0.68 -4.79
CA THR A 196 -17.16 0.10 -5.77
C THR A 196 -17.72 -1.16 -6.42
N VAL A 197 -18.31 -2.06 -5.64
CA VAL A 197 -18.93 -3.31 -6.12
C VAL A 197 -20.19 -3.03 -6.93
N VAL A 198 -21.05 -2.12 -6.49
CA VAL A 198 -22.26 -1.72 -7.25
C VAL A 198 -21.88 -1.17 -8.62
N ASN A 199 -20.90 -0.26 -8.71
CA ASN A 199 -20.45 0.25 -10.01
C ASN A 199 -19.79 -0.85 -10.87
N ALA A 200 -19.02 -1.75 -10.25
CA ALA A 200 -18.40 -2.88 -10.94
C ALA A 200 -19.43 -3.83 -11.57
N ILE A 201 -20.60 -4.00 -10.96
CA ILE A 201 -21.71 -4.81 -11.50
C ILE A 201 -22.52 -4.02 -12.53
N ALA A 202 -22.88 -2.78 -12.22
CA ALA A 202 -23.77 -1.96 -13.05
C ALA A 202 -23.13 -1.43 -14.35
N ARG A 203 -21.81 -1.17 -14.36
CA ARG A 203 -21.09 -0.61 -15.52
C ARG A 203 -19.96 -1.55 -16.01
N PRO A 204 -20.27 -2.66 -16.69
CA PRO A 204 -19.26 -3.41 -17.43
C PRO A 204 -18.80 -2.60 -18.66
N ARG A 205 -17.81 -1.70 -18.49
CA ARG A 205 -17.18 -0.93 -19.58
C ARG A 205 -16.73 -1.90 -20.69
N ARG A 206 -17.15 -1.65 -21.94
CA ARG A 206 -16.92 -2.54 -23.10
C ARG A 206 -15.49 -2.51 -23.67
N ALA A 207 -14.59 -1.69 -23.14
CA ALA A 207 -13.19 -1.65 -23.58
C ALA A 207 -12.34 -2.75 -22.91
N ASN A 208 -11.62 -3.53 -23.72
CA ASN A 208 -10.61 -4.53 -23.31
C ASN A 208 -10.93 -5.32 -22.02
N LEU A 209 -11.90 -6.23 -22.13
CA LEU A 209 -12.45 -7.08 -21.06
C LEU A 209 -11.42 -7.75 -20.14
N MET A 210 -10.17 -7.98 -20.57
CA MET A 210 -9.16 -8.63 -19.73
C MET A 210 -8.48 -7.66 -18.76
N LEU A 211 -8.04 -6.49 -19.23
CA LEU A 211 -7.29 -5.52 -18.41
C LEU A 211 -8.20 -4.86 -17.36
N VAL A 212 -9.36 -4.36 -17.79
CA VAL A 212 -10.34 -3.73 -16.88
C VAL A 212 -10.86 -4.73 -15.84
N LYS A 213 -11.07 -6.00 -16.22
CA LYS A 213 -11.51 -7.05 -15.29
C LYS A 213 -10.43 -7.44 -14.29
N ALA A 214 -9.16 -7.49 -14.70
CA ALA A 214 -8.03 -7.71 -13.79
C ALA A 214 -7.90 -6.53 -12.81
N LEU A 215 -7.77 -5.30 -13.30
CA LEU A 215 -7.64 -4.09 -12.49
C LEU A 215 -8.79 -3.90 -11.49
N ARG A 216 -10.02 -4.27 -11.89
CA ARG A 216 -11.22 -4.25 -11.04
C ARG A 216 -11.23 -5.38 -10.01
N ARG A 217 -10.78 -6.58 -10.36
CA ARG A 217 -10.62 -7.71 -9.41
C ARG A 217 -9.58 -7.37 -8.36
N ASP A 218 -8.43 -6.86 -8.79
CA ASP A 218 -7.31 -6.48 -7.91
C ASP A 218 -7.71 -5.27 -7.03
N GLY A 219 -8.47 -4.32 -7.59
CA GLY A 219 -9.07 -3.21 -6.84
C GLY A 219 -10.07 -3.64 -5.76
N ILE A 220 -10.90 -4.66 -6.00
CA ILE A 220 -11.83 -5.19 -4.98
C ILE A 220 -11.07 -6.01 -3.92
N MET A 221 -10.10 -6.84 -4.32
CA MET A 221 -9.24 -7.59 -3.40
C MET A 221 -8.49 -6.66 -2.42
N PHE A 222 -8.01 -5.52 -2.91
CA PHE A 222 -7.41 -4.45 -2.11
C PHE A 222 -8.34 -3.97 -0.98
N PHE A 223 -9.59 -3.61 -1.30
CA PHE A 223 -10.56 -3.14 -0.32
C PHE A 223 -10.94 -4.21 0.70
N ILE A 224 -11.11 -5.45 0.25
CA ILE A 224 -11.38 -6.60 1.14
C ILE A 224 -10.21 -6.79 2.12
N ALA A 225 -8.97 -6.75 1.64
CA ALA A 225 -7.79 -6.93 2.49
C ALA A 225 -7.66 -5.85 3.57
N ILE A 226 -7.89 -4.57 3.24
CA ILE A 226 -7.94 -3.49 4.24
C ILE A 226 -9.09 -3.72 5.23
N ALA A 227 -10.30 -4.00 4.75
CA ALA A 227 -11.45 -4.25 5.63
C ALA A 227 -11.20 -5.40 6.61
N CYS A 228 -10.58 -6.51 6.16
CA CYS A 228 -10.18 -7.62 7.04
C CYS A 228 -9.16 -7.17 8.12
N LEU A 229 -8.15 -6.38 7.77
CA LEU A 229 -7.17 -5.85 8.72
C LEU A 229 -7.79 -4.86 9.71
N ARG A 230 -8.78 -4.06 9.29
CA ARG A 230 -9.55 -3.18 10.18
C ARG A 230 -10.48 -3.94 11.12
N ILE A 231 -11.15 -4.98 10.62
CA ILE A 231 -11.96 -5.90 11.44
C ILE A 231 -11.08 -6.57 12.50
N LEU A 232 -9.85 -6.97 12.15
CA LEU A 232 -8.87 -7.49 13.12
C LEU A 232 -8.53 -6.45 14.21
N ASN A 233 -8.23 -5.20 13.85
CA ASN A 233 -8.03 -4.12 14.83
C ASN A 233 -9.25 -3.90 15.72
N LEU A 234 -10.46 -3.88 15.16
CA LEU A 234 -11.71 -3.69 15.90
C LEU A 234 -11.98 -4.85 16.87
N ALA A 235 -11.78 -6.09 16.43
CA ALA A 235 -11.93 -7.28 17.26
C ALA A 235 -10.93 -7.28 18.43
N LEU A 236 -9.66 -6.94 18.16
CA LEU A 236 -8.63 -6.87 19.21
C LEU A 236 -8.86 -5.68 20.16
N ALA A 237 -9.35 -4.54 19.68
CA ALA A 237 -9.82 -3.44 20.53
C ALA A 237 -11.00 -3.84 21.44
N ALA A 238 -11.94 -4.65 20.96
CA ALA A 238 -13.06 -5.16 21.75
C ALA A 238 -12.61 -6.08 22.91
N THR A 239 -11.45 -6.76 22.80
CA THR A 239 -10.90 -7.57 23.90
C THR A 239 -10.48 -6.75 25.12
N ARG A 240 -10.26 -5.44 24.94
CA ARG A 240 -9.77 -4.49 25.97
C ARG A 240 -8.42 -4.84 26.62
N LYS A 241 -7.68 -5.83 26.12
CA LYS A 241 -6.31 -6.15 26.53
C LYS A 241 -5.32 -5.22 25.81
N SER A 242 -4.59 -4.39 26.55
CA SER A 242 -3.71 -3.36 25.97
C SER A 242 -2.57 -3.94 25.13
N ALA A 243 -1.99 -5.08 25.52
CA ALA A 243 -0.99 -5.77 24.71
C ALA A 243 -1.53 -6.21 23.34
N LEU A 244 -2.71 -6.84 23.28
CA LEU A 244 -3.35 -7.24 22.01
C LEU A 244 -3.70 -6.05 21.12
N VAL A 245 -4.06 -4.91 21.73
CA VAL A 245 -4.30 -3.65 21.00
C VAL A 245 -3.01 -3.14 20.36
N LEU A 246 -1.92 -3.02 21.12
CA LEU A 246 -0.64 -2.54 20.60
C LEU A 246 -0.06 -3.47 19.54
N LEU A 247 -0.19 -4.79 19.73
CA LEU A 247 0.17 -5.83 18.76
C LEU A 247 -0.52 -5.63 17.41
N ALA A 248 -1.84 -5.38 17.43
CA ALA A 248 -2.62 -5.20 16.23
C ALA A 248 -2.24 -3.91 15.49
N VAL A 249 -2.19 -2.79 16.22
CA VAL A 249 -2.19 -1.46 15.62
C VAL A 249 -0.99 -1.19 14.72
N TYR A 250 0.23 -1.48 15.17
CA TYR A 250 1.43 -1.18 14.38
C TYR A 250 1.61 -2.14 13.18
N PHE A 251 1.29 -3.43 13.38
CA PHE A 251 1.31 -4.41 12.29
C PHE A 251 0.26 -4.09 11.22
N VAL A 252 -0.98 -3.84 11.63
CA VAL A 252 -2.08 -3.46 10.71
C VAL A 252 -1.78 -2.13 10.03
N TRP A 253 -1.23 -1.13 10.72
CA TRP A 253 -0.87 0.14 10.10
C TRP A 253 0.22 -0.04 9.02
N SER A 254 1.20 -0.91 9.29
CA SER A 254 2.21 -1.31 8.30
C SER A 254 1.55 -1.96 7.06
N MET A 255 0.71 -2.97 7.28
CA MET A 255 0.08 -3.74 6.20
C MET A 255 -0.91 -2.92 5.37
N VAL A 256 -1.77 -2.10 6.00
CA VAL A 256 -2.71 -1.21 5.31
C VAL A 256 -1.95 -0.20 4.45
N THR A 257 -0.83 0.33 4.93
CA THR A 257 0.00 1.29 4.17
C THR A 257 0.68 0.63 2.97
N LEU A 258 1.23 -0.57 3.14
CA LEU A 258 1.79 -1.38 2.04
C LEU A 258 0.73 -1.66 0.97
N ILE A 259 -0.42 -2.18 1.38
CA ILE A 259 -1.53 -2.56 0.50
C ILE A 259 -2.06 -1.33 -0.26
N LEU A 260 -2.18 -0.17 0.41
CA LEU A 260 -2.48 1.11 -0.23
C LEU A 260 -1.42 1.49 -1.26
N ASN A 261 -0.15 1.49 -0.89
CA ASN A 261 0.95 1.92 -1.75
C ASN A 261 1.02 1.09 -3.05
N ARG A 262 0.96 -0.24 -2.93
CA ARG A 262 0.90 -1.14 -4.10
C ARG A 262 -0.34 -0.92 -4.96
N SER A 263 -1.52 -0.77 -4.34
CA SER A 263 -2.76 -0.59 -5.10
C SER A 263 -2.76 0.70 -5.93
N LEU A 264 -2.14 1.76 -5.41
CA LEU A 264 -2.04 3.07 -6.06
C LEU A 264 -0.98 3.07 -7.16
N LEU A 265 0.17 2.41 -6.96
CA LEU A 265 1.16 2.20 -8.03
C LEU A 265 0.62 1.32 -9.16
N ASN A 266 -0.08 0.22 -8.85
CA ASN A 266 -0.67 -0.65 -9.87
C ASN A 266 -1.74 0.08 -10.69
N LEU A 267 -2.57 0.90 -10.04
CA LEU A 267 -3.52 1.78 -10.73
C LEU A 267 -2.79 2.79 -11.61
N ARG A 268 -1.75 3.43 -11.09
CA ARG A 268 -0.91 4.39 -11.82
C ARG A 268 -0.26 3.79 -13.05
N ARG A 269 0.33 2.60 -12.94
CA ARG A 269 0.92 1.88 -14.08
C ARG A 269 -0.16 1.56 -15.12
N ALA A 270 -1.35 1.12 -14.70
CA ALA A 270 -2.46 0.84 -15.61
C ALA A 270 -2.93 2.10 -16.38
N ASP A 271 -3.08 3.25 -15.71
CA ASP A 271 -3.46 4.52 -16.34
C ASP A 271 -2.44 4.95 -17.41
N VAL A 272 -1.13 4.85 -17.11
CA VAL A 272 -0.03 5.13 -18.06
C VAL A 272 -0.07 4.17 -19.25
N LEU A 273 -0.17 2.86 -18.99
CA LEU A 273 -0.27 1.81 -20.02
C LEU A 273 -1.47 1.99 -20.94
N GLU A 274 -2.59 2.50 -20.42
CA GLU A 274 -3.80 2.76 -21.22
C GLU A 274 -3.63 4.00 -22.11
N ALA A 275 -3.02 5.08 -21.63
CA ALA A 275 -2.77 6.27 -22.43
C ALA A 275 -1.73 6.06 -23.53
N LEU A 276 -0.64 5.32 -23.26
CA LEU A 276 0.36 4.95 -24.28
C LEU A 276 -0.24 4.10 -25.41
N ARG A 277 -1.33 3.36 -25.14
CA ARG A 277 -2.11 2.64 -26.17
C ARG A 277 -3.09 3.53 -26.93
N GLN A 278 -3.38 4.73 -26.44
CA GLN A 278 -4.38 5.67 -26.97
C GLN A 278 -3.73 6.94 -27.52
N ALA A 279 -2.74 6.79 -28.41
CA ALA A 279 -2.28 7.90 -29.24
C ALA A 279 -3.33 8.25 -30.32
N PRO A 280 -3.61 9.54 -30.54
CA PRO A 280 -4.54 10.38 -29.78
C PRO A 280 -5.97 10.42 -30.39
N PRO A 281 -6.99 11.04 -29.75
CA PRO A 281 -6.93 11.81 -28.51
C PRO A 281 -7.69 11.19 -27.33
N LEU A 282 -7.09 11.26 -26.13
CA LEU A 282 -7.86 11.09 -24.89
C LEU A 282 -8.85 12.26 -24.72
N ASP A 283 -10.07 11.94 -24.28
CA ASP A 283 -11.04 12.95 -23.82
C ASP A 283 -10.41 13.70 -22.62
N PRO A 284 -10.29 15.05 -22.66
CA PRO A 284 -9.71 15.84 -21.56
C PRO A 284 -10.43 15.70 -20.22
N ARG A 285 -11.60 15.05 -20.18
CA ARG A 285 -12.31 14.68 -18.94
C ARG A 285 -11.72 13.46 -18.22
N SER A 286 -10.88 12.67 -18.88
CA SER A 286 -10.26 11.45 -18.33
C SER A 286 -8.98 11.72 -17.52
N MET A 287 -8.94 12.80 -16.73
CA MET A 287 -7.77 13.11 -15.92
C MET A 287 -7.56 12.11 -14.79
N SER A 288 -6.40 11.49 -14.84
CA SER A 288 -5.89 10.52 -13.87
C SER A 288 -5.59 11.19 -12.51
N PRO A 289 -5.80 10.54 -11.35
CA PRO A 289 -5.90 11.22 -10.04
C PRO A 289 -4.66 11.97 -9.57
N PHE A 290 -3.48 11.53 -10.01
CA PHE A 290 -2.20 12.16 -9.68
C PHE A 290 -1.74 13.16 -10.76
N GLY A 291 -2.62 13.56 -11.68
CA GLY A 291 -2.34 14.57 -12.71
C GLY A 291 -2.02 14.00 -14.07
N ALA A 292 -1.45 14.84 -14.94
CA ALA A 292 -1.05 14.46 -16.29
C ALA A 292 0.05 13.39 -16.27
N LEU A 293 0.04 12.57 -17.31
CA LEU A 293 0.94 11.43 -17.47
C LEU A 293 2.30 11.91 -18.01
N PRO A 294 3.40 11.20 -17.70
CA PRO A 294 4.73 11.53 -18.23
C PRO A 294 4.80 11.35 -19.75
N ASN A 295 5.83 11.90 -20.38
CA ASN A 295 6.07 11.64 -21.80
C ASN A 295 6.55 10.18 -22.01
N ALA A 296 6.25 9.60 -23.17
CA ALA A 296 6.62 8.20 -23.47
C ALA A 296 8.13 7.96 -23.33
N ASP A 297 8.94 8.91 -23.81
CA ASP A 297 10.41 8.88 -23.75
C ASP A 297 10.98 8.80 -22.31
N GLU A 298 10.18 9.11 -21.28
CA GLU A 298 10.57 9.06 -19.87
C GLU A 298 10.28 7.70 -19.20
N LEU A 299 9.69 6.74 -19.92
CA LEU A 299 9.11 5.49 -19.37
C LEU A 299 9.53 4.19 -20.11
N PRO A 300 10.82 3.96 -20.40
CA PRO A 300 11.28 2.84 -21.25
C PRO A 300 10.86 1.44 -20.72
N ASP A 301 10.88 1.21 -19.40
CA ASP A 301 10.47 -0.08 -18.81
C ASP A 301 8.98 -0.38 -19.01
N VAL A 302 8.14 0.67 -19.05
CA VAL A 302 6.69 0.54 -19.23
C VAL A 302 6.35 0.33 -20.71
N GLU A 303 7.12 0.93 -21.61
CA GLU A 303 7.03 0.65 -23.04
C GLU A 303 7.50 -0.77 -23.39
N TYR A 304 8.55 -1.26 -22.73
CA TYR A 304 8.95 -2.67 -22.82
C TYR A 304 7.85 -3.62 -22.31
N GLU A 305 7.17 -3.33 -21.19
CA GLU A 305 6.00 -4.11 -20.74
C GLU A 305 4.83 -4.09 -21.76
N LEU A 306 4.64 -2.99 -22.50
CA LEU A 306 3.65 -2.91 -23.59
C LEU A 306 4.06 -3.74 -24.80
N GLU A 307 5.34 -3.80 -25.10
CA GLU A 307 5.90 -4.59 -26.20
C GLU A 307 5.86 -6.09 -25.89
N GLU A 308 6.29 -6.52 -24.70
CA GLU A 308 6.17 -7.90 -24.23
C GLU A 308 4.70 -8.37 -24.20
N ARG A 309 3.77 -7.48 -23.82
CA ARG A 309 2.32 -7.78 -23.89
C ARG A 309 1.73 -7.72 -25.30
N ARG A 310 2.39 -7.07 -26.27
CA ARG A 310 2.01 -7.09 -27.70
C ARG A 310 2.48 -8.38 -28.37
N VAL A 311 3.63 -8.91 -27.99
CA VAL A 311 4.14 -10.20 -28.49
C VAL A 311 3.28 -11.35 -27.94
N PRO A 312 2.57 -12.12 -28.79
CA PRO A 312 1.81 -13.27 -28.32
C PRO A 312 2.77 -14.33 -27.77
N LYS A 313 2.50 -14.87 -26.57
CA LYS A 313 3.34 -15.91 -25.93
C LYS A 313 3.53 -17.20 -26.78
N ALA A 314 2.81 -17.34 -27.89
CA ALA A 314 3.01 -18.38 -28.88
C ALA A 314 4.35 -18.27 -29.65
N SER A 315 4.93 -17.06 -29.84
CA SER A 315 6.15 -16.87 -30.64
C SER A 315 7.39 -17.53 -30.03
N TRP A 316 7.46 -17.62 -28.70
CA TRP A 316 8.56 -18.26 -27.96
C TRP A 316 8.67 -19.78 -28.21
N LEU A 317 7.62 -20.42 -28.73
CA LEU A 317 7.64 -21.85 -29.09
C LEU A 317 8.19 -22.09 -30.50
N ASP A 318 7.96 -21.20 -31.47
CA ASP A 318 8.55 -21.33 -32.81
C ASP A 318 10.03 -20.90 -32.87
N SER A 319 10.47 -20.01 -31.97
CA SER A 319 11.89 -19.65 -31.78
C SER A 319 12.80 -20.86 -31.45
N LYS A 320 12.24 -21.99 -31.00
CA LYS A 320 12.98 -23.23 -30.76
C LYS A 320 13.04 -24.21 -31.95
N ARG A 321 12.49 -23.88 -33.13
CA ARG A 321 12.84 -24.62 -34.35
C ARG A 321 14.23 -24.19 -34.79
N LYS A 322 15.18 -25.13 -34.75
CA LYS A 322 16.52 -24.94 -35.31
C LYS A 322 16.40 -24.49 -36.77
N PRO A 323 17.13 -23.46 -37.23
CA PRO A 323 17.28 -23.23 -38.66
C PRO A 323 17.99 -24.45 -39.28
N ASN A 324 17.48 -24.93 -40.41
CA ASN A 324 18.16 -25.98 -41.17
C ASN A 324 19.53 -25.46 -41.64
N PRO A 325 20.61 -26.25 -41.51
CA PRO A 325 21.92 -25.85 -42.02
C PRO A 325 21.91 -25.84 -43.55
N PRO A 326 22.61 -24.89 -44.21
CA PRO A 326 22.70 -24.84 -45.66
C PRO A 326 23.62 -25.96 -46.18
N SER A 327 23.07 -26.92 -46.90
CA SER A 327 23.85 -27.95 -47.61
C SER A 327 24.45 -27.40 -48.90
N ARG A 328 25.77 -27.56 -49.05
CA ARG A 328 26.55 -27.16 -50.23
C ARG A 328 26.31 -28.13 -51.39
N GLY A 329 26.35 -27.62 -52.64
CA GLY A 329 26.62 -28.45 -53.84
C GLY A 329 28.09 -28.93 -53.88
N PRO A 330 28.59 -29.58 -54.97
CA PRO A 330 28.48 -29.03 -56.34
C PRO A 330 28.47 -30.02 -57.54
N GLN A 331 28.37 -29.47 -58.77
CA GLN A 331 28.84 -30.01 -60.09
C GLN A 331 28.06 -31.23 -60.68
N ARG A 332 27.76 -31.37 -61.99
CA ARG A 332 28.18 -30.82 -63.33
C ARG A 332 26.91 -30.72 -64.25
N THR A 333 26.85 -30.30 -65.53
CA THR A 333 27.81 -29.87 -66.60
C THR A 333 27.08 -29.07 -67.70
N GLN A 334 27.76 -28.07 -68.30
CA GLN A 334 27.87 -27.71 -69.74
C GLN A 334 26.63 -27.48 -70.66
N SER A 335 26.77 -26.51 -71.60
CA SER A 335 25.85 -26.12 -72.70
C SER A 335 24.60 -25.31 -72.26
N ASP A 336 24.18 -24.20 -72.90
CA ASP A 336 24.81 -23.29 -73.90
C ASP A 336 24.19 -21.86 -73.79
N ASP A 337 24.80 -20.90 -74.49
CA ASP A 337 24.26 -19.62 -74.97
C ASP A 337 23.81 -18.47 -74.03
N ALA A 338 24.68 -17.45 -74.03
CA ALA A 338 24.40 -16.05 -74.41
C ALA A 338 24.30 -14.94 -73.34
N LEU A 339 25.00 -13.82 -73.64
CA LEU A 339 24.88 -12.44 -73.10
C LEU A 339 25.27 -12.28 -71.60
N GLN A 340 26.48 -11.83 -71.20
CA GLN A 340 27.31 -10.71 -71.71
C GLN A 340 26.49 -9.40 -71.77
N TRP A 341 26.77 -8.28 -71.08
CA TRP A 341 27.79 -7.82 -70.10
C TRP A 341 27.06 -6.86 -69.09
N ASP A 342 27.64 -6.01 -68.23
CA ASP A 342 29.03 -5.72 -67.82
C ASP A 342 29.09 -5.26 -66.35
N TRP A 343 30.31 -5.24 -65.84
CA TRP A 343 30.76 -4.77 -64.55
C TRP A 343 30.89 -3.25 -64.45
N LYS A 344 30.71 -2.71 -63.23
CA LYS A 344 31.78 -2.12 -62.38
C LYS A 344 31.11 -1.32 -61.24
N ALA A 345 31.33 -1.61 -59.95
CA ALA A 345 32.58 -1.71 -59.17
C ALA A 345 32.96 -0.41 -58.47
N ASN A 346 33.58 -0.60 -57.29
CA ASN A 346 34.40 0.31 -56.48
C ASN A 346 33.75 1.02 -55.27
N TYR A 347 34.23 0.59 -54.10
CA TYR A 347 34.88 1.42 -53.09
C TYR A 347 34.57 2.93 -53.10
N THR A 348 33.80 3.38 -52.11
CA THR A 348 34.30 4.15 -50.94
C THR A 348 33.32 4.05 -49.79
#